data_AF-A0A3N0YQ01-F1
#
_entry.id   AF-A0A3N0YQ01-F1
#
_cell.length_a   1.000
_cell.length_b   1.000
_cell.length_c   1.000
_cell.angle_alpha   90.00
_cell.angle_beta   90.00
_cell.angle_gamma   90.00
#
_symmetry.space_group_name_H-M   'P 1'
#
loop_
_entity.id
_entity.type
_entity.pdbx_description
1 polymer ?
#
loop_
_entity_poly.entity_id
_entity_poly.type
_entity_poly.pdbx_seq_one_letter_code
_entity_poly.pdbx_strand_id
1 'polypeptide(L)'
;MEEKKPEGGRKRNTFFEVAEKRRKLSEERNLTRVVLGETFQRWRAMKEQRGVKTDAQFAKILLDRYIHAGAWRSLEETGADWSTPTQKTRHTEGRRHAGDR
;
A
#
# COMPACT_ATOMS: atom_id res chain seq x y z
N MET A 1 -37.37 -13.67 -51.78
CA MET A 1 -37.45 -12.48 -50.91
C MET A 1 -36.77 -12.85 -49.61
N GLU A 2 -35.52 -12.44 -49.43
CA GLU A 2 -34.73 -12.81 -48.25
C GLU A 2 -34.60 -11.54 -47.39
N GLU A 3 -35.36 -11.53 -46.31
CA GLU A 3 -35.51 -10.39 -45.41
C GLU A 3 -34.26 -10.26 -44.55
N LYS A 4 -33.37 -9.31 -44.91
CA LYS A 4 -32.19 -9.00 -44.10
C LYS A 4 -32.60 -8.30 -42.80
N LYS A 5 -32.46 -9.04 -41.70
CA LYS A 5 -32.56 -8.55 -40.31
C LYS A 5 -31.55 -7.42 -40.07
N PRO A 6 -31.92 -6.28 -39.45
CA PRO A 6 -31.00 -5.16 -39.27
C PRO A 6 -29.93 -5.48 -38.22
N GLU A 7 -28.67 -5.33 -38.61
CA GLU A 7 -27.50 -5.50 -37.75
C GLU A 7 -27.36 -4.33 -36.76
N GLY A 8 -27.32 -4.67 -35.47
CA GLY A 8 -26.25 -4.17 -34.59
C GLY A 8 -26.24 -2.69 -34.24
N GLY A 9 -27.35 -2.11 -33.76
CA GLY A 9 -27.29 -0.83 -33.05
C GLY A 9 -26.56 -0.99 -31.71
N ARG A 10 -25.35 -0.41 -31.57
CA ARG A 10 -24.65 -0.31 -30.27
C ARG A 10 -25.57 0.36 -29.26
N LYS A 11 -26.06 -0.40 -28.28
CA LYS A 11 -26.88 0.12 -27.17
C LYS A 11 -26.07 1.20 -26.47
N ARG A 12 -26.51 2.46 -26.60
CA ARG A 12 -25.94 3.56 -25.84
C ARG A 12 -26.30 3.32 -24.37
N ASN A 13 -25.31 3.02 -23.55
CA ASN A 13 -25.51 2.90 -22.11
C ASN A 13 -26.17 4.16 -21.58
N THR A 14 -27.18 3.99 -20.73
CA THR A 14 -27.84 5.12 -20.08
C THR A 14 -26.85 5.83 -19.14
N PHE A 15 -27.05 7.12 -18.89
CA PHE A 15 -26.24 7.90 -17.96
C PHE A 15 -26.09 7.22 -16.58
N PHE A 16 -27.16 6.56 -16.12
CA PHE A 16 -27.18 5.79 -14.88
C PHE A 16 -26.26 4.56 -14.93
N GLU A 17 -26.28 3.80 -16.02
CA GLU A 17 -25.43 2.60 -16.16
C GLU A 17 -23.94 2.97 -16.22
N VAL A 18 -23.60 4.10 -16.86
CA VAL A 18 -22.22 4.63 -16.86
C VAL A 18 -21.80 5.09 -15.47
N ALA A 19 -22.68 5.78 -14.74
CA ALA A 19 -22.40 6.24 -13.38
C ALA A 19 -22.19 5.07 -12.40
N GLU A 20 -23.03 4.04 -12.49
CA GLU A 20 -22.92 2.84 -11.65
C GLU A 20 -21.62 2.07 -11.93
N LYS A 21 -21.24 1.91 -13.21
CA LYS A 21 -19.95 1.30 -13.59
C LYS A 21 -18.77 2.09 -13.03
N ARG A 22 -18.81 3.42 -13.11
CA ARG A 22 -17.77 4.29 -12.53
C ARG A 22 -17.71 4.17 -11.01
N ARG A 23 -18.86 4.04 -10.34
CA ARG A 23 -18.93 3.87 -8.88
C ARG A 23 -18.31 2.54 -8.45
N LYS A 24 -18.69 1.42 -9.08
CA LYS A 24 -18.13 0.09 -8.81
C LYS A 24 -16.62 0.04 -9.02
N LEU A 25 -16.13 0.60 -10.12
CA LEU A 25 -14.69 0.71 -10.38
C LEU A 25 -13.97 1.55 -9.33
N SER A 26 -14.61 2.60 -8.81
CA SER A 26 -14.03 3.41 -7.73
C SER A 26 -14.02 2.66 -6.39
N GLU A 27 -15.08 1.90 -6.09
CA GLU A 27 -15.19 1.07 -4.89
C GLU A 27 -14.10 -0.02 -4.89
N GLU A 28 -13.95 -0.76 -5.99
CA GLU A 28 -12.91 -1.79 -6.17
C GLU A 28 -11.49 -1.21 -6.02
N ARG A 29 -11.25 -0.01 -6.57
CA ARG A 29 -9.96 0.68 -6.43
C ARG A 29 -9.72 1.20 -5.01
N ASN A 30 -10.77 1.57 -4.28
CA ASN A 30 -10.63 2.05 -2.91
C ASN A 30 -10.23 0.91 -1.97
N LEU A 31 -10.66 -0.34 -2.24
CA LEU A 31 -10.23 -1.51 -1.47
C LEU A 31 -8.72 -1.75 -1.52
N THR A 32 -8.08 -1.38 -2.62
CA THR A 32 -6.64 -1.60 -2.85
C THR A 32 -5.80 -0.33 -2.72
N ARG A 33 -6.42 0.81 -2.38
CA ARG A 33 -5.74 2.10 -2.25
C ARG A 33 -5.10 2.25 -0.89
N VAL A 34 -3.79 2.51 -0.87
CA VAL A 34 -3.05 2.87 0.34
C VAL A 34 -2.86 4.39 0.39
N VAL A 35 -3.27 5.02 1.49
CA VAL A 35 -3.07 6.46 1.73
C VAL A 35 -1.80 6.66 2.56
N LEU A 36 -0.78 7.27 1.97
CA LEU A 36 0.55 7.44 2.61
C LEU A 36 0.64 8.66 3.53
N GLY A 37 -0.27 9.62 3.42
CA GLY A 37 -0.26 10.85 4.22
C GLY A 37 1.08 11.59 4.15
N GLU A 38 1.62 11.98 5.30
CA GLU A 38 2.89 12.72 5.43
C GLU A 38 4.09 11.95 4.84
N THR A 39 4.05 10.61 4.85
CA THR A 39 5.13 9.78 4.30
C THR A 39 5.21 9.84 2.78
N PHE A 40 4.21 10.42 2.10
CA PHE A 40 4.21 10.60 0.65
C PHE A 40 5.40 11.43 0.16
N GLN A 41 5.83 12.44 0.91
CA GLN A 41 6.99 13.25 0.52
C GLN A 41 8.27 12.41 0.51
N ARG A 42 8.48 11.62 1.58
CA ARG A 42 9.61 10.69 1.67
C ARG A 42 9.55 9.65 0.55
N TRP A 43 8.37 9.12 0.25
CA TRP A 43 8.14 8.19 -0.85
C TRP A 43 8.56 8.78 -2.21
N ARG A 44 8.14 10.02 -2.50
CA ARG A 44 8.51 10.73 -3.73
C ARG A 44 10.01 10.95 -3.85
N ALA A 45 10.66 11.43 -2.78
CA ALA A 45 12.11 11.64 -2.76
C ALA A 45 12.88 10.34 -3.01
N MET A 46 12.49 9.25 -2.35
CA MET A 46 13.14 7.94 -2.56
C MET A 46 12.91 7.39 -3.97
N LYS A 47 11.72 7.61 -4.54
CA LYS A 47 11.40 7.20 -5.90
C LYS A 47 12.28 7.91 -6.93
N GLU A 48 12.47 9.22 -6.75
CA GLU A 48 13.35 10.04 -7.59
C GLU A 48 14.82 9.61 -7.47
N GLN A 49 15.31 9.41 -6.24
CA GLN A 49 16.66 8.93 -5.98
C GLN A 49 16.95 7.56 -6.62
N ARG A 50 15.93 6.69 -6.70
CA ARG A 50 16.02 5.36 -7.32
C ARG A 50 15.77 5.38 -8.84
N GLY A 51 15.37 6.52 -9.41
CA GLY A 51 15.06 6.64 -10.83
C GLY A 51 13.82 5.85 -11.27
N VAL A 52 12.89 5.57 -10.35
CA VAL A 52 11.72 4.71 -10.65
C VAL A 52 10.55 5.57 -11.10
N LYS A 53 9.91 5.19 -12.21
CA LYS A 53 8.85 5.99 -12.82
C LYS A 53 7.50 5.84 -12.12
N THR A 54 7.19 4.63 -11.66
CA THR A 54 5.86 4.31 -11.12
C THR A 54 5.93 3.93 -9.64
N ASP A 55 4.89 4.29 -8.89
CA ASP A 55 4.80 3.94 -7.47
C ASP A 55 4.69 2.42 -7.26
N ALA A 56 4.06 1.70 -8.20
CA ALA A 56 3.98 0.23 -8.17
C ALA A 56 5.36 -0.45 -8.25
N GLN A 57 6.25 0.04 -9.13
CA GLN A 57 7.61 -0.48 -9.21
C GLN A 57 8.41 -0.19 -7.93
N PHE A 58 8.24 1.01 -7.37
CA PHE A 58 8.91 1.36 -6.13
C PHE A 58 8.40 0.50 -4.96
N ALA A 59 7.08 0.27 -4.86
CA ALA A 59 6.47 -0.64 -3.90
C ALA A 59 7.04 -2.07 -4.02
N LYS A 60 7.15 -2.60 -5.25
CA LYS A 60 7.73 -3.91 -5.50
C LYS A 60 9.16 -4.02 -4.97
N ILE A 61 10.01 -3.03 -5.26
CA ILE A 61 11.39 -3.01 -4.75
C ILE A 61 11.44 -3.01 -3.22
N LEU A 62 10.54 -2.29 -2.56
CA LEU A 62 10.47 -2.27 -1.09
C LEU A 62 10.03 -3.63 -0.53
N LEU A 63 9.02 -4.26 -1.14
CA LEU A 63 8.53 -5.59 -0.75
C LEU A 63 9.61 -6.66 -0.97
N ASP A 64 10.26 -6.66 -2.12
CA ASP A 64 11.34 -7.60 -2.45
C ASP A 64 12.48 -7.45 -1.42
N ARG A 65 12.89 -6.23 -1.08
CA ARG A 65 13.91 -5.98 -0.05
C ARG A 65 13.49 -6.48 1.33
N TYR A 66 12.24 -6.28 1.71
CA TYR A 66 11.72 -6.72 3.00
C TYR A 66 11.71 -8.25 3.10
N ILE A 67 11.29 -8.95 2.04
CA ILE A 67 11.28 -10.41 1.95
C ILE A 67 12.72 -10.97 1.95
N HIS A 68 13.62 -10.38 1.16
CA HIS A 68 14.98 -10.86 1.02
C HIS A 68 15.89 -10.54 2.21
N ALA A 69 15.60 -9.48 2.98
CA ALA A 69 16.36 -9.13 4.17
C ALA A 69 16.17 -10.10 5.35
N GLY A 70 15.47 -11.24 5.16
CA GLY A 70 15.22 -12.22 6.21
C GLY A 70 14.24 -11.76 7.29
N ALA A 71 13.78 -10.50 7.24
CA ALA A 71 12.85 -9.91 8.19
C ALA A 71 11.50 -10.64 8.22
N TRP A 72 11.06 -11.21 7.09
CA TRP A 72 9.85 -12.03 7.04
C TRP A 72 10.04 -13.42 7.69
N ARG A 73 11.15 -14.12 7.38
CA ARG A 73 11.41 -15.47 7.94
C ARG A 73 11.61 -15.44 9.45
N SER A 74 12.20 -14.37 9.99
CA SER A 74 12.40 -14.24 11.43
C SER A 74 11.10 -14.04 12.20
N LEU A 75 10.04 -13.50 11.59
CA LEU A 75 8.77 -13.24 12.27
C LEU A 75 7.96 -14.53 12.50
N GLU A 76 7.94 -15.45 11.53
CA GLU A 76 7.25 -16.75 11.63
C GLU A 76 7.87 -17.63 12.73
N GLU A 77 9.19 -17.62 12.91
CA GLU A 77 9.87 -18.36 13.98
C GLU A 77 9.61 -17.79 15.38
N THR A 78 9.36 -16.48 15.51
CA THR A 78 9.06 -15.85 16.80
C THR A 78 7.59 -15.89 17.21
N GLY A 79 6.67 -16.39 16.36
CA GLY A 79 5.23 -16.40 16.67
C GLY A 79 4.67 -15.00 17.01
N ALA A 80 5.33 -13.94 16.54
CA ALA A 80 5.00 -12.57 16.90
C ALA A 80 3.77 -12.12 16.10
N ASP A 81 2.63 -12.07 16.79
CA ASP A 81 1.40 -11.46 16.29
C ASP A 81 1.66 -10.00 15.89
N TRP A 82 1.37 -9.68 14.64
CA TRP A 82 1.47 -8.35 14.05
C TRP A 82 0.60 -7.31 14.77
N SER A 83 -0.34 -7.74 15.63
CA SER A 83 -1.18 -6.88 16.46
C SER A 83 -0.50 -6.37 17.72
N THR A 84 0.72 -6.83 18.07
CA THR A 84 1.39 -6.39 19.30
C THR A 84 2.42 -5.30 19.01
N PRO A 85 2.19 -4.04 19.41
CA PRO A 85 3.22 -3.02 19.31
C PRO A 85 4.34 -3.39 20.29
N THR A 86 5.51 -3.80 19.78
CA THR A 86 6.71 -3.90 20.61
C THR A 86 7.10 -2.49 21.02
N GLN A 87 6.56 -2.02 22.14
CA GLN A 87 7.09 -0.87 22.84
C GLN A 87 8.47 -1.27 23.35
N LYS A 88 9.53 -0.86 22.65
CA LYS A 88 10.87 -0.82 23.23
C LYS A 88 10.82 0.16 24.41
N THR A 89 10.61 -0.36 25.61
CA THR A 89 10.82 0.35 26.85
C THR A 89 12.28 0.80 26.86
N ARG A 90 12.49 2.12 26.76
CA ARG A 90 13.78 2.72 27.11
C ARG A 90 13.92 2.63 28.62
N HIS A 91 14.50 1.52 29.09
CA HIS A 91 15.03 1.46 30.44
C HIS A 91 16.30 2.31 30.47
N THR A 92 16.17 3.60 30.79
CA THR A 92 17.32 4.41 31.19
C THR A 92 17.56 4.16 32.67
N GLU A 93 18.26 3.07 32.97
CA GLU A 93 18.86 2.86 34.27
C GLU A 93 20.13 3.72 34.36
N GLY A 94 20.03 4.82 35.09
CA GLY A 94 21.13 5.76 35.34
C GLY A 94 21.37 5.91 36.84
N ARG A 95 21.82 4.84 37.49
CA ARG A 95 22.37 4.87 38.86
C ARG A 95 23.83 5.33 38.80
N ARG A 96 24.15 6.52 39.33
CA ARG A 96 25.43 6.92 39.95
C ARG A 96 25.13 7.99 41.01
N HIS A 97 25.07 7.66 42.30
CA HIS A 97 26.15 7.69 43.30
C HIS A 97 26.67 9.10 43.69
N ALA A 98 26.37 9.44 44.95
CA ALA A 98 27.09 10.22 45.97
C ALA A 98 28.18 11.23 45.55
N GLY A 99 28.09 12.43 46.15
CA GLY A 99 29.20 13.38 46.19
C GLY A 99 28.80 14.78 46.66
N ASP A 100 28.76 14.98 47.98
CA ASP A 100 29.41 16.06 48.72
C ASP A 100 29.24 17.53 48.25
N ARG A 101 28.37 18.29 48.95
CA ARG A 101 28.69 19.61 49.53
C ARG A 101 27.62 20.12 50.47
#